data_AF-A0A6I0FI29-F1
#
_entry.id   AF-A0A6I0FI29-F1
#
_cell.length_a   1.000
_cell.length_b   1.000
_cell.length_c   1.000
_cell.angle_alpha   90.00
_cell.angle_beta   90.00
_cell.angle_gamma   90.00
#
_symmetry.space_group_name_H-M   'P 1'
#
loop_
_entity.id
_entity.type
_entity.pdbx_description
1 polymer ?
#
loop_
_entity_poly.entity_id
_entity_poly.type
_entity_poly.pdbx_seq_one_letter_code
_entity_poly.pdbx_strand_id
1 'polypeptide(L)'
;MSKKSWFRRWLSGKVSGARESMGSSEQVEREVAGREQQAEHEELEHEQTEREQAERSQAERSVSRTSEGVNDNECGNDSESDSPQTYPEAPHEQTDLTEFAVSHALHELSAPHPHYSGLTVEQGLAMEEHIITTSQNCFEATPEFHENTVSIDGDTVDLEPLVMRLASNKKFDEFMPTIVEEFLTRKRASTVIRKLSDLDFYRGIRVRISPIDELLSHDWALDALEDTEWIEGEAIPEYLESREFPVRPWSPSTVIRLCVKHRGIIHNLTPELLEDRDSLPELWHMGYRNLWQELVDSDLHVGSSEDLEGKPLTSLSSPHPSMVPGGELDSSCWVFQGSSSFVGSLPLFLDEFMERMLPDVDISAGMIYGTPHKNMTVVSEVGSGPSVAGSMSVVFTLTAENHGLHPSPLSTEVNVLHDGQVEPIKQVSSEHVDGGRSVRFEIQPPEYLIKRIMEGMQGGGFDDEGRDSNDGHDDDE
;
A
#
# COMPACT_ATOMS: atom_id res chain seq x y z
N MET A 1 28.75 -20.56 25.19
CA MET A 1 28.29 -20.59 23.78
C MET A 1 27.56 -19.29 23.49
N SER A 2 27.84 -18.62 22.37
CA SER A 2 27.26 -17.30 22.05
C SER A 2 25.78 -17.40 21.64
N LYS A 3 24.93 -16.43 22.05
CA LYS A 3 23.51 -16.32 21.68
C LYS A 3 23.28 -16.41 20.16
N LYS A 4 24.24 -15.94 19.35
CA LYS A 4 24.23 -16.03 17.87
C LYS A 4 24.55 -17.43 17.32
N SER A 5 25.27 -18.25 18.09
CA SER A 5 25.73 -19.58 17.67
C SER A 5 24.67 -20.66 17.89
N TRP A 6 23.76 -20.49 18.85
CA TRP A 6 22.64 -21.41 19.06
C TRP A 6 21.53 -21.21 18.01
N PHE A 7 21.20 -19.95 17.66
CA PHE A 7 20.21 -19.61 16.64
C PHE A 7 20.57 -20.14 15.23
N ARG A 8 21.85 -20.09 14.83
CA ARG A 8 22.34 -20.72 13.58
C ARG A 8 22.27 -22.25 13.58
N ARG A 9 22.30 -22.87 14.76
CA ARG A 9 22.25 -24.33 14.93
C ARG A 9 20.82 -24.85 14.96
N TRP A 10 19.86 -24.03 15.40
CA TRP A 10 18.42 -24.30 15.27
C TRP A 10 17.96 -24.24 13.80
N LEU A 11 18.51 -23.32 12.99
CA LEU A 11 18.19 -23.20 11.56
C LEU A 11 18.80 -24.29 10.66
N SER A 12 19.82 -25.02 11.11
CA SER A 12 20.50 -26.03 10.30
C SER A 12 20.38 -27.42 10.95
N GLY A 13 19.33 -28.15 10.57
CA GLY A 13 19.08 -29.53 10.99
C GLY A 13 20.09 -30.54 10.43
N LYS A 14 21.40 -30.38 10.68
CA LYS A 14 22.43 -31.40 10.40
C LYS A 14 23.50 -31.45 11.50
N VAL A 15 23.71 -32.65 12.01
CA VAL A 15 24.86 -33.05 12.83
C VAL A 15 26.02 -33.44 11.90
N SER A 16 27.18 -32.76 11.99
CA SER A 16 28.51 -33.38 11.90
C SER A 16 29.67 -32.39 12.08
N GLY A 17 30.59 -32.71 12.99
CA GLY A 17 32.05 -32.75 12.74
C GLY A 17 32.84 -31.45 12.49
N ALA A 18 33.58 -31.05 13.53
CA ALA A 18 34.79 -30.19 13.61
C ALA A 18 35.65 -29.98 12.34
N ARG A 19 36.24 -28.76 12.18
CA ARG A 19 37.67 -28.46 12.43
C ARG A 19 37.99 -26.96 12.26
N GLU A 20 38.96 -26.50 13.05
CA GLU A 20 39.47 -25.13 13.14
C GLU A 20 40.29 -24.68 11.92
N SER A 21 40.25 -23.38 11.60
CA SER A 21 41.33 -22.66 10.93
C SER A 21 41.22 -21.17 11.26
N MET A 22 42.15 -20.67 12.07
CA MET A 22 42.37 -19.23 12.29
C MET A 22 43.19 -18.68 11.12
N GLY A 23 42.58 -17.83 10.30
CA GLY A 23 43.25 -17.01 9.29
C GLY A 23 43.41 -15.57 9.79
N SER A 24 44.61 -15.03 9.64
CA SER A 24 45.03 -13.69 10.07
C SER A 24 44.27 -12.56 9.37
N SER A 25 43.95 -11.50 10.13
CA SER A 25 43.23 -10.27 9.72
C SER A 25 43.80 -9.59 8.47
N GLU A 26 45.09 -9.79 8.14
CA GLU A 26 45.74 -9.17 6.97
C GLU A 26 45.37 -9.85 5.63
N GLN A 27 44.82 -11.07 5.66
CA GLN A 27 44.44 -11.79 4.44
C GLN A 27 43.06 -11.35 3.92
N VAL A 28 42.18 -10.90 4.81
CA VAL A 28 40.84 -10.41 4.49
C VAL A 28 40.90 -9.02 3.83
N GLU A 29 41.79 -8.14 4.29
CA GLU A 29 41.92 -6.79 3.71
C GLU A 29 42.47 -6.82 2.26
N ARG A 30 43.30 -7.80 1.90
CA ARG A 30 43.77 -7.96 0.51
C ARG A 30 42.71 -8.55 -0.42
N GLU A 31 41.81 -9.39 0.08
CA GLU A 31 40.71 -9.92 -0.73
C GLU A 31 39.61 -8.88 -0.97
N VAL A 32 39.38 -7.96 -0.03
CA VAL A 32 38.42 -6.86 -0.21
C VAL A 32 38.92 -5.84 -1.23
N ALA A 33 40.19 -5.43 -1.15
CA ALA A 33 40.77 -4.49 -2.12
C ALA A 33 40.85 -5.06 -3.56
N GLY A 34 41.00 -6.38 -3.70
CA GLY A 34 40.97 -7.04 -5.01
C GLY A 34 39.57 -7.10 -5.64
N ARG A 35 38.51 -7.16 -4.82
CA ARG A 35 37.12 -7.18 -5.30
C ARG A 35 36.62 -5.81 -5.72
N GLU A 36 37.04 -4.73 -5.05
CA GLU A 36 36.69 -3.37 -5.45
C GLU A 36 37.31 -3.01 -6.81
N GLN A 37 38.56 -3.39 -7.07
CA GLN A 37 39.20 -3.15 -8.37
C GLN A 37 38.59 -3.97 -9.51
N GLN A 38 38.03 -5.13 -9.21
CA GLN A 38 37.37 -5.97 -10.21
C GLN A 38 35.97 -5.44 -10.55
N ALA A 39 35.24 -4.88 -9.59
CA ALA A 39 33.95 -4.25 -9.81
C ALA A 39 34.07 -2.97 -10.65
N GLU A 40 35.08 -2.12 -10.39
CA GLU A 40 35.32 -0.91 -11.20
C GLU A 40 35.68 -1.24 -12.66
N HIS A 41 36.37 -2.37 -12.90
CA HIS A 41 36.70 -2.80 -14.27
C HIS A 41 35.48 -3.34 -15.02
N GLU A 42 34.58 -4.06 -14.34
CA GLU A 42 33.34 -4.58 -14.94
C GLU A 42 32.33 -3.46 -15.26
N GLU A 43 32.26 -2.41 -14.45
CA GLU A 43 31.42 -1.24 -14.70
C GLU A 43 31.88 -0.44 -15.93
N LEU A 44 33.21 -0.28 -16.11
CA LEU A 44 33.79 0.38 -17.28
C LEU A 44 33.60 -0.41 -18.59
N GLU A 45 33.61 -1.74 -18.55
CA GLU A 45 33.30 -2.58 -19.72
C GLU A 45 31.80 -2.50 -20.09
N HIS A 46 30.90 -2.38 -19.11
CA HIS A 46 29.47 -2.24 -19.36
C HIS A 46 29.14 -0.88 -20.03
N GLU A 47 29.72 0.22 -19.55
CA GLU A 47 29.53 1.55 -20.16
C GLU A 47 30.07 1.64 -21.60
N GLN A 48 31.19 0.97 -21.90
CA GLN A 48 31.71 0.92 -23.27
C GLN A 48 30.77 0.17 -24.21
N THR A 49 30.19 -0.93 -23.73
CA THR A 49 29.29 -1.78 -24.53
C THR A 49 27.97 -1.05 -24.85
N GLU A 50 27.43 -0.28 -23.90
CA GLU A 50 26.23 0.53 -24.13
C GLU A 50 26.47 1.67 -25.12
N ARG A 51 27.65 2.32 -25.08
CA ARG A 51 28.03 3.35 -26.06
C ARG A 51 28.13 2.79 -27.48
N GLU A 52 28.73 1.60 -27.65
CA GLU A 52 28.82 0.97 -28.98
C GLU A 52 27.44 0.56 -29.55
N GLN A 53 26.50 0.14 -28.69
CA GLN A 53 25.13 -0.17 -29.11
C GLN A 53 24.33 1.09 -29.49
N ALA A 54 24.53 2.20 -28.78
CA ALA A 54 23.90 3.48 -29.10
C ALA A 54 24.38 4.03 -30.46
N GLU A 55 25.68 3.92 -30.77
CA GLU A 55 26.23 4.37 -32.05
C GLU A 55 25.74 3.51 -33.24
N ARG A 56 25.60 2.19 -33.07
CA ARG A 56 25.02 1.31 -34.11
C ARG A 56 23.56 1.65 -34.42
N SER A 57 22.78 1.99 -33.38
CA SER A 57 21.36 2.33 -33.54
C SER A 57 21.14 3.66 -34.28
N GLN A 58 22.09 4.60 -34.21
CA GLN A 58 22.03 5.84 -34.99
C GLN A 58 22.45 5.65 -36.45
N ALA A 59 23.39 4.74 -36.73
CA ALA A 59 23.81 4.41 -38.09
C ALA A 59 22.70 3.72 -38.91
N GLU A 60 21.86 2.88 -38.30
CA GLU A 60 20.76 2.20 -39.00
C GLU A 60 19.59 3.13 -39.37
N ARG A 61 19.39 4.23 -38.62
CA ARG A 61 18.33 5.23 -38.91
C ARG A 61 18.67 6.18 -40.05
N SER A 62 19.93 6.24 -40.49
CA SER A 62 20.37 7.15 -41.55
C SER A 62 20.39 6.52 -42.95
N VAL A 63 20.20 5.20 -43.06
CA VAL A 63 20.18 4.47 -44.35
C VAL A 63 18.77 4.34 -44.95
N SER A 64 17.71 4.53 -44.16
CA SER A 64 16.31 4.30 -44.57
C SER A 64 15.59 5.51 -45.21
N ARG A 65 16.31 6.60 -45.53
CA ARG A 65 15.71 7.85 -46.06
C ARG A 65 16.00 8.20 -47.52
N THR A 66 16.54 7.27 -48.31
CA THR A 66 16.82 7.51 -49.74
C THR A 66 16.34 6.36 -50.63
N SER A 67 15.04 6.28 -50.86
CA SER A 67 14.48 5.70 -52.09
C SER A 67 12.96 5.85 -52.10
N GLU A 68 12.43 6.92 -52.68
CA GLU A 68 11.14 6.86 -53.38
C GLU A 68 10.97 8.12 -54.23
N GLY A 69 11.07 7.93 -55.54
CA GLY A 69 10.85 8.98 -56.52
C GLY A 69 10.89 8.44 -57.93
N VAL A 70 9.79 8.71 -58.65
CA VAL A 70 9.65 8.76 -60.12
C VAL A 70 9.30 7.43 -60.83
N ASN A 71 8.08 7.36 -61.39
CA ASN A 71 7.90 7.15 -62.84
C ASN A 71 6.47 7.44 -63.33
N ASP A 72 6.42 8.13 -64.46
CA ASP A 72 5.28 8.52 -65.29
C ASP A 72 4.82 7.41 -66.28
N ASN A 73 3.70 7.71 -66.96
CA ASN A 73 3.32 7.42 -68.36
C ASN A 73 2.12 6.49 -68.70
N GLU A 74 1.09 7.16 -69.26
CA GLU A 74 0.50 7.00 -70.62
C GLU A 74 -0.52 5.88 -70.98
N CYS A 75 -1.71 6.38 -71.37
CA CYS A 75 -2.44 6.21 -72.65
C CYS A 75 -2.95 4.83 -73.13
N GLY A 76 -4.24 4.80 -73.53
CA GLY A 76 -4.79 3.84 -74.49
C GLY A 76 -6.32 3.94 -74.66
N ASN A 77 -6.77 4.42 -75.82
CA ASN A 77 -8.16 4.57 -76.28
C ASN A 77 -8.84 3.22 -76.64
N ASP A 78 -10.18 3.18 -76.69
CA ASP A 78 -10.98 3.09 -77.95
C ASP A 78 -12.47 2.75 -77.72
N SER A 79 -13.32 3.72 -78.12
CA SER A 79 -14.45 3.67 -79.07
C SER A 79 -15.59 2.62 -79.01
N GLU A 80 -16.80 3.20 -78.88
CA GLU A 80 -18.02 3.01 -79.69
C GLU A 80 -19.01 1.83 -79.48
N SER A 81 -20.27 2.22 -79.18
CA SER A 81 -21.51 2.00 -79.96
C SER A 81 -22.69 1.21 -79.36
N ASP A 82 -23.84 1.91 -79.46
CA ASP A 82 -25.24 1.49 -79.69
C ASP A 82 -26.18 0.94 -78.60
N SER A 83 -27.40 1.53 -78.64
CA SER A 83 -28.57 1.44 -77.74
C SER A 83 -29.50 0.25 -78.08
N PRO A 84 -30.74 0.15 -77.55
CA PRO A 84 -31.21 0.14 -76.16
C PRO A 84 -32.06 -1.14 -75.86
N GLN A 85 -32.04 -1.65 -74.62
CA GLN A 85 -33.05 -2.64 -74.20
C GLN A 85 -33.62 -2.35 -72.80
N THR A 86 -34.90 -2.00 -72.83
CA THR A 86 -36.00 -2.26 -71.89
C THR A 86 -35.69 -2.81 -70.48
N TYR A 87 -36.17 -2.03 -69.50
CA TYR A 87 -36.35 -2.32 -68.08
C TYR A 87 -36.78 -3.75 -67.73
N PRO A 88 -36.33 -4.23 -66.56
CA PRO A 88 -37.24 -4.70 -65.53
C PRO A 88 -37.19 -3.74 -64.33
N GLU A 89 -38.36 -3.48 -63.74
CA GLU A 89 -38.52 -2.73 -62.50
C GLU A 89 -37.61 -3.31 -61.41
N ALA A 90 -36.64 -2.52 -60.96
CA ALA A 90 -35.96 -2.78 -59.70
C ALA A 90 -36.92 -2.40 -58.56
N PRO A 91 -37.08 -3.24 -57.52
CA PRO A 91 -37.80 -2.82 -56.34
C PRO A 91 -37.02 -1.65 -55.72
N HIS A 92 -37.73 -0.55 -55.44
CA HIS A 92 -37.21 0.51 -54.59
C HIS A 92 -37.01 -0.05 -53.18
N GLU A 93 -35.87 -0.70 -52.93
CA GLU A 93 -35.29 -0.72 -51.59
C GLU A 93 -34.74 0.69 -51.35
N GLN A 94 -35.59 1.55 -50.79
CA GLN A 94 -35.09 2.59 -49.90
C GLN A 94 -34.41 1.84 -48.74
N THR A 95 -33.14 1.51 -48.89
CA THR A 95 -32.28 1.26 -47.74
C THR A 95 -32.35 2.52 -46.90
N ASP A 96 -32.90 2.36 -45.71
CA ASP A 96 -33.15 3.41 -44.74
C ASP A 96 -31.78 4.04 -44.42
N LEU A 97 -31.45 5.17 -45.08
CA LEU A 97 -30.18 5.88 -44.90
C LEU A 97 -29.97 6.27 -43.43
N THR A 98 -31.06 6.34 -42.66
CA THR A 98 -31.13 6.46 -41.21
C THR A 98 -30.58 5.23 -40.49
N GLU A 99 -30.93 4.00 -40.86
CA GLU A 99 -30.39 2.78 -40.24
C GLU A 99 -28.90 2.61 -40.52
N PHE A 100 -28.44 2.92 -41.73
CA PHE A 100 -27.00 2.87 -42.05
C PHE A 100 -26.21 3.95 -41.31
N ALA A 101 -26.73 5.17 -41.23
CA ALA A 101 -26.10 6.27 -40.49
C ALA A 101 -26.06 6.02 -38.98
N VAL A 102 -27.13 5.45 -38.40
CA VAL A 102 -27.18 5.07 -36.98
C VAL A 102 -26.21 3.93 -36.69
N SER A 103 -26.14 2.92 -37.57
CA SER A 103 -25.20 1.80 -37.42
C SER A 103 -23.74 2.23 -37.53
N HIS A 104 -23.44 3.17 -38.43
CA HIS A 104 -22.09 3.74 -38.57
C HIS A 104 -21.70 4.59 -37.35
N ALA A 105 -22.62 5.42 -36.85
CA ALA A 105 -22.40 6.22 -35.64
C ALA A 105 -22.19 5.35 -34.39
N LEU A 106 -22.95 4.26 -34.24
CA LEU A 106 -22.76 3.31 -33.14
C LEU A 106 -21.43 2.55 -33.23
N HIS A 107 -20.95 2.28 -34.44
CA HIS A 107 -19.65 1.66 -34.67
C HIS A 107 -18.49 2.62 -34.33
N GLU A 108 -18.64 3.91 -34.61
CA GLU A 108 -17.66 4.95 -34.21
C GLU A 108 -17.60 5.15 -32.69
N LEU A 109 -18.75 5.11 -32.01
CA LEU A 109 -18.82 5.23 -30.54
C LEU A 109 -18.15 4.07 -29.80
N SER A 110 -18.15 2.87 -30.40
CA SER A 110 -17.48 1.69 -29.86
C SER A 110 -15.99 1.62 -30.19
N ALA A 111 -15.46 2.55 -30.99
CA ALA A 111 -14.04 2.59 -31.34
C ALA A 111 -13.17 3.02 -30.14
N PRO A 112 -11.87 2.69 -30.11
CA PRO A 112 -10.95 3.20 -29.10
C PRO A 112 -10.89 4.73 -29.10
N HIS A 113 -10.90 5.36 -27.92
CA HIS A 113 -10.78 6.80 -27.80
C HIS A 113 -9.37 7.27 -28.26
N PRO A 114 -9.26 8.36 -29.03
CA PRO A 114 -7.97 8.82 -29.57
C PRO A 114 -6.98 9.32 -28.50
N HIS A 115 -7.49 9.79 -27.35
CA HIS A 115 -6.68 10.36 -26.27
C HIS A 115 -6.64 9.49 -25.00
N TYR A 116 -7.66 8.65 -24.77
CA TYR A 116 -7.82 7.94 -23.50
C TYR A 116 -7.61 6.44 -23.71
N SER A 117 -6.39 5.98 -23.42
CA SER A 117 -6.02 4.58 -23.60
C SER A 117 -6.93 3.66 -22.78
N GLY A 118 -7.49 2.63 -23.42
CA GLY A 118 -8.35 1.64 -22.77
C GLY A 118 -9.83 2.03 -22.63
N LEU A 119 -10.24 3.22 -23.06
CA LEU A 119 -11.65 3.62 -23.16
C LEU A 119 -12.12 3.62 -24.62
N THR A 120 -13.42 3.41 -24.81
CA THR A 120 -14.11 3.67 -26.09
C THR A 120 -14.44 5.15 -26.25
N VAL A 121 -14.79 5.59 -27.47
CA VAL A 121 -15.23 6.96 -27.74
C VAL A 121 -16.43 7.34 -26.88
N GLU A 122 -17.42 6.45 -26.77
CA GLU A 122 -18.60 6.63 -25.91
C GLU A 122 -18.22 6.83 -24.44
N GLN A 123 -17.36 5.97 -23.91
CA GLN A 123 -16.91 6.05 -22.53
C GLN A 123 -16.10 7.31 -22.25
N GLY A 124 -15.24 7.72 -23.18
CA GLY A 124 -14.47 8.97 -23.08
C GLY A 124 -15.40 10.19 -23.02
N LEU A 125 -16.37 10.27 -23.93
CA LEU A 125 -17.35 11.36 -23.94
C LEU A 125 -18.22 11.39 -22.68
N ALA A 126 -18.68 10.22 -22.20
CA ALA A 126 -19.46 10.13 -20.96
C ALA A 126 -18.64 10.58 -19.73
N MET A 127 -17.35 10.25 -19.69
CA MET A 127 -16.43 10.73 -18.66
C MET A 127 -16.28 12.26 -18.72
N GLU A 128 -16.03 12.83 -19.90
CA GLU A 128 -15.89 14.28 -20.09
C GLU A 128 -17.16 15.04 -19.72
N GLU A 129 -18.33 14.56 -20.15
CA GLU A 129 -19.63 15.14 -19.77
C GLU A 129 -19.82 15.14 -18.24
N HIS A 130 -19.39 14.06 -17.58
CA HIS A 130 -19.46 13.99 -16.12
C HIS A 130 -18.46 14.90 -15.43
N ILE A 131 -17.26 15.08 -15.99
CA ILE A 131 -16.28 16.07 -15.52
C ILE A 131 -16.85 17.49 -15.65
N ILE A 132 -17.48 17.82 -16.78
CA ILE A 132 -18.16 19.11 -17.01
C ILE A 132 -19.24 19.34 -15.96
N THR A 133 -20.15 18.36 -15.82
CA THR A 133 -21.28 18.45 -14.90
C THR A 133 -20.83 18.60 -13.46
N THR A 134 -19.86 17.79 -13.03
CA THR A 134 -19.28 17.85 -11.68
C THR A 134 -18.58 19.19 -11.46
N SER A 135 -17.83 19.69 -12.44
CA SER A 135 -17.09 20.94 -12.31
C SER A 135 -18.00 22.15 -12.18
N GLN A 136 -19.10 22.17 -12.94
CA GLN A 136 -20.11 23.21 -12.85
C GLN A 136 -20.87 23.15 -11.53
N ASN A 137 -21.29 21.96 -11.10
CA ASN A 137 -22.11 21.79 -9.90
C ASN A 137 -21.32 21.94 -8.59
N CYS A 138 -20.08 21.46 -8.55
CA CYS A 138 -19.27 21.42 -7.32
C CYS A 138 -18.29 22.59 -7.23
N PHE A 139 -17.81 23.11 -8.35
CA PHE A 139 -16.76 24.14 -8.35
C PHE A 139 -17.17 25.45 -9.01
N GLU A 140 -18.34 25.53 -9.64
CA GLU A 140 -18.81 26.71 -10.41
C GLU A 140 -17.82 27.09 -11.53
N ALA A 141 -17.13 26.09 -12.09
CA ALA A 141 -16.09 26.27 -13.09
C ALA A 141 -16.44 25.53 -14.39
N THR A 142 -16.04 26.11 -15.52
CA THR A 142 -16.13 25.45 -16.83
C THR A 142 -14.78 24.82 -17.13
N PRO A 143 -14.69 23.49 -17.25
CA PRO A 143 -13.43 22.83 -17.55
C PRO A 143 -13.02 23.05 -19.02
N GLU A 144 -11.73 23.23 -19.24
CA GLU A 144 -11.12 23.28 -20.57
C GLU A 144 -10.24 22.04 -20.78
N PHE A 145 -10.60 21.21 -21.75
CA PHE A 145 -9.90 19.95 -22.03
C PHE A 145 -8.77 20.17 -23.04
N HIS A 146 -7.59 19.67 -22.71
CA HIS A 146 -6.41 19.65 -23.57
C HIS A 146 -5.75 18.28 -23.50
N GLU A 147 -5.99 17.45 -24.52
CA GLU A 147 -5.49 16.07 -24.61
C GLU A 147 -5.84 15.27 -23.33
N ASN A 148 -4.84 14.87 -22.54
CA ASN A 148 -5.02 14.09 -21.31
C ASN A 148 -5.08 14.98 -20.06
N THR A 149 -5.34 16.28 -20.22
CA THR A 149 -5.43 17.22 -19.10
C THR A 149 -6.73 18.02 -19.15
N VAL A 150 -7.18 18.44 -17.97
CA VAL A 150 -8.30 19.37 -17.84
C VAL A 150 -7.88 20.54 -16.97
N SER A 151 -8.07 21.76 -17.48
CA SER A 151 -7.90 23.00 -16.72
C SER A 151 -9.24 23.39 -16.10
N ILE A 152 -9.28 23.53 -14.79
CA ILE A 152 -10.48 23.92 -14.05
C ILE A 152 -10.12 25.09 -13.15
N ASP A 153 -10.57 26.29 -13.51
CA ASP A 153 -10.30 27.52 -12.73
C ASP A 153 -8.80 27.83 -12.56
N GLY A 154 -8.00 27.50 -13.59
CA GLY A 154 -6.55 27.70 -13.60
C GLY A 154 -5.72 26.53 -13.05
N ASP A 155 -6.37 25.55 -12.40
CA ASP A 155 -5.71 24.31 -11.96
C ASP A 155 -5.73 23.26 -13.07
N THR A 156 -4.56 22.87 -13.57
CA THR A 156 -4.42 21.78 -14.54
C THR A 156 -4.37 20.43 -13.83
N VAL A 157 -5.29 19.54 -14.20
CA VAL A 157 -5.39 18.18 -13.67
C VAL A 157 -5.07 17.17 -14.77
N ASP A 158 -4.09 16.30 -14.51
CA ASP A 158 -3.77 15.13 -15.35
C ASP A 158 -4.85 14.05 -15.20
N LEU A 159 -5.48 13.66 -16.31
CA LEU A 159 -6.57 12.69 -16.37
C LEU A 159 -6.09 11.24 -16.50
N GLU A 160 -4.80 10.99 -16.79
CA GLU A 160 -4.28 9.62 -17.00
C GLU A 160 -4.62 8.66 -15.84
N PRO A 161 -4.49 9.03 -14.55
CA PRO A 161 -4.85 8.14 -13.45
C PRO A 161 -6.35 7.83 -13.38
N LEU A 162 -7.20 8.79 -13.78
CA LEU A 162 -8.65 8.60 -13.86
C LEU A 162 -9.00 7.62 -14.98
N VAL A 163 -8.41 7.82 -16.16
CA VAL A 163 -8.60 6.98 -17.35
C VAL A 163 -8.20 5.53 -17.04
N MET A 164 -7.02 5.31 -16.47
CA MET A 164 -6.58 3.96 -16.09
C MET A 164 -7.53 3.28 -15.08
N ARG A 165 -8.04 4.03 -14.10
CA ARG A 165 -8.99 3.52 -13.09
C ARG A 165 -10.34 3.14 -13.73
N LEU A 166 -10.82 3.94 -14.67
CA LEU A 166 -12.07 3.68 -15.39
C LEU A 166 -11.94 2.53 -16.38
N ALA A 167 -10.85 2.47 -17.15
CA ALA A 167 -10.58 1.40 -18.12
C ALA A 167 -10.45 0.02 -17.45
N SER A 168 -9.99 -0.02 -16.20
CA SER A 168 -9.88 -1.25 -15.41
C SER A 168 -11.23 -1.71 -14.81
N ASN A 169 -12.30 -0.90 -14.91
CA ASN A 169 -13.59 -1.20 -14.29
C ASN A 169 -14.56 -1.87 -15.27
N LYS A 170 -14.93 -3.13 -15.00
CA LYS A 170 -15.86 -3.90 -15.82
C LYS A 170 -17.31 -3.38 -15.82
N LYS A 171 -17.67 -2.53 -14.85
CA LYS A 171 -18.99 -1.92 -14.68
C LYS A 171 -18.88 -0.40 -14.80
N PHE A 172 -18.43 0.06 -15.97
CA PHE A 172 -18.13 1.47 -16.23
C PHE A 172 -19.33 2.38 -15.90
N ASP A 173 -20.51 2.14 -16.48
CA ASP A 173 -21.67 3.04 -16.34
C ASP A 173 -22.18 3.16 -14.89
N GLU A 174 -22.03 2.09 -14.10
CA GLU A 174 -22.48 2.06 -12.70
C GLU A 174 -21.55 2.90 -11.79
N PHE A 175 -20.24 2.85 -12.04
CA PHE A 175 -19.24 3.43 -11.13
C PHE A 175 -18.56 4.70 -11.64
N MET A 176 -18.60 4.98 -12.94
CA MET A 176 -17.95 6.14 -13.56
C MET A 176 -18.33 7.44 -12.85
N PRO A 177 -19.63 7.73 -12.56
CA PRO A 177 -20.01 8.97 -11.90
C PRO A 177 -19.28 9.19 -10.57
N THR A 178 -19.30 8.17 -9.72
CA THR A 178 -18.67 8.21 -8.39
C THR A 178 -17.15 8.33 -8.51
N ILE A 179 -16.53 7.62 -9.44
CA ILE A 179 -15.07 7.63 -9.65
C ILE A 179 -14.60 9.01 -10.12
N VAL A 180 -15.33 9.65 -11.05
CA VAL A 180 -15.02 10.99 -11.54
C VAL A 180 -15.19 12.03 -10.44
N GLU A 181 -16.29 11.99 -9.68
CA GLU A 181 -16.54 12.91 -8.57
C GLU A 181 -15.45 12.79 -7.50
N GLU A 182 -15.10 11.56 -7.09
CA GLU A 182 -14.02 11.29 -6.15
C GLU A 182 -12.68 11.86 -6.62
N PHE A 183 -12.37 11.68 -7.90
CA PHE A 183 -11.11 12.09 -8.50
C PHE A 183 -10.97 13.62 -8.51
N LEU A 184 -11.96 14.32 -9.04
CA LEU A 184 -11.93 15.79 -9.14
C LEU A 184 -11.95 16.44 -7.75
N THR A 185 -12.78 15.93 -6.84
CA THR A 185 -12.89 16.43 -5.47
C THR A 185 -11.57 16.25 -4.71
N ARG A 186 -10.85 15.14 -4.93
CA ARG A 186 -9.51 14.93 -4.37
C ARG A 186 -8.47 15.89 -4.96
N LYS A 187 -8.48 16.09 -6.27
CA LYS A 187 -7.54 17.00 -6.95
C LYS A 187 -7.77 18.47 -6.60
N ARG A 188 -9.01 18.86 -6.30
CA ARG A 188 -9.39 20.22 -5.89
C ARG A 188 -9.72 20.34 -4.41
N ALA A 189 -9.06 19.55 -3.56
CA ALA A 189 -9.30 19.52 -2.12
C ALA A 189 -9.24 20.91 -1.46
N SER A 190 -8.32 21.77 -1.92
CA SER A 190 -8.17 23.14 -1.40
C SER A 190 -9.40 24.00 -1.63
N THR A 191 -9.94 23.99 -2.85
CA THR A 191 -11.15 24.73 -3.23
C THR A 191 -12.36 24.23 -2.45
N VAL A 192 -12.50 22.91 -2.33
CA VAL A 192 -13.60 22.28 -1.59
C VAL A 192 -13.56 22.69 -0.12
N ILE A 193 -12.42 22.49 0.55
CA ILE A 193 -12.27 22.77 1.98
C ILE A 193 -12.50 24.25 2.30
N ARG A 194 -11.99 25.17 1.46
CA ARG A 194 -12.18 26.62 1.65
C ARG A 194 -13.63 27.06 1.49
N LYS A 195 -14.41 26.37 0.65
CA LYS A 195 -15.86 26.65 0.46
C LYS A 195 -16.75 26.00 1.53
N LEU A 196 -16.23 25.11 2.39
CA LEU A 196 -17.03 24.49 3.45
C LEU A 196 -17.47 25.51 4.50
N SER A 197 -18.73 25.41 4.91
CA SER A 197 -19.23 26.11 6.09
C SER A 197 -18.45 25.63 7.34
N ASP A 198 -18.31 26.49 8.34
CA ASP A 198 -17.67 26.15 9.61
C ASP A 198 -18.31 24.90 10.23
N LEU A 199 -19.64 24.82 10.19
CA LEU A 199 -20.39 23.68 10.69
C LEU A 199 -20.00 22.37 9.97
N ASP A 200 -19.91 22.38 8.64
CA ASP A 200 -19.55 21.19 7.87
C ASP A 200 -18.07 20.83 8.04
N PHE A 201 -17.19 21.82 8.14
CA PHE A 201 -15.77 21.64 8.40
C PHE A 201 -15.54 20.98 9.77
N TYR A 202 -16.06 21.57 10.85
CA TYR A 202 -15.90 21.04 12.21
C TYR A 202 -16.61 19.70 12.42
N ARG A 203 -17.73 19.46 11.71
CA ARG A 203 -18.38 18.15 11.71
C ARG A 203 -17.55 17.10 10.98
N GLY A 204 -16.87 17.49 9.91
CA GLY A 204 -16.06 16.61 9.06
C GLY A 204 -14.65 16.36 9.59
N ILE A 205 -14.14 17.17 10.53
CA ILE A 205 -12.75 17.06 10.99
C ILE A 205 -12.49 15.74 11.73
N ARG A 206 -11.40 15.07 11.37
CA ARG A 206 -10.93 13.79 11.92
C ARG A 206 -9.41 13.77 11.96
N VAL A 207 -8.84 12.87 12.74
CA VAL A 207 -7.44 12.46 12.59
C VAL A 207 -7.37 11.14 11.81
N ARG A 208 -6.26 10.88 11.13
CA ARG A 208 -5.98 9.58 10.52
C ARG A 208 -4.49 9.24 10.58
N ILE A 209 -4.19 7.95 10.67
CA ILE A 209 -2.85 7.43 10.42
C ILE A 209 -2.61 7.43 8.90
N SER A 210 -1.41 7.80 8.46
CA SER A 210 -1.01 7.84 7.04
C SER A 210 0.46 7.54 6.87
N PRO A 211 0.88 7.00 5.71
CA PRO A 211 2.30 6.82 5.42
C PRO A 211 3.03 8.17 5.42
N ILE A 212 4.26 8.17 5.90
CA ILE A 212 5.14 9.35 5.87
C ILE A 212 5.48 9.75 4.43
N ASP A 213 5.55 8.79 3.50
CA ASP A 213 5.89 9.02 2.08
C ASP A 213 4.92 9.98 1.38
N GLU A 214 3.64 10.03 1.81
CA GLU A 214 2.65 10.99 1.28
C GLU A 214 3.03 12.46 1.60
N LEU A 215 3.91 12.68 2.56
CA LEU A 215 4.30 13.99 3.06
C LEU A 215 5.68 14.43 2.59
N LEU A 216 6.56 13.50 2.21
CA LEU A 216 7.93 13.80 1.80
C LEU A 216 8.03 14.73 0.56
N SER A 217 6.93 14.91 -0.16
CA SER A 217 6.81 15.86 -1.28
C SER A 217 6.47 17.29 -0.88
N HIS A 218 6.24 17.57 0.41
CA HIS A 218 5.82 18.88 0.90
C HIS A 218 6.87 19.46 1.85
N ASP A 219 7.42 20.63 1.50
CA ASP A 219 8.46 21.30 2.29
C ASP A 219 8.03 21.55 3.75
N TRP A 220 6.78 21.99 3.97
CA TRP A 220 6.23 22.23 5.32
C TRP A 220 6.19 20.96 6.17
N ALA A 221 6.09 19.78 5.55
CA ALA A 221 6.01 18.53 6.27
C ALA A 221 7.41 18.06 6.72
N LEU A 222 8.46 18.42 5.98
CA LEU A 222 9.83 18.20 6.43
C LEU A 222 10.10 19.02 7.70
N ASP A 223 9.69 20.29 7.75
CA ASP A 223 9.80 21.11 8.97
C ASP A 223 9.04 20.50 10.17
N ALA A 224 7.89 19.87 9.90
CA ALA A 224 7.11 19.19 10.93
C ALA A 224 7.78 17.89 11.46
N LEU A 225 8.66 17.28 10.66
CA LEU A 225 9.30 15.99 10.93
C LEU A 225 10.79 16.10 11.32
N GLU A 226 11.50 17.15 10.89
CA GLU A 226 12.96 17.32 11.05
C GLU A 226 13.34 17.55 12.52
N ASP A 227 12.49 18.24 13.27
CA ASP A 227 12.71 18.50 14.69
C ASP A 227 12.05 17.45 15.61
N THR A 228 11.59 16.34 15.06
CA THR A 228 11.24 15.17 15.86
C THR A 228 12.42 14.22 15.80
N GLU A 229 13.46 14.50 16.59
CA GLU A 229 14.35 13.43 17.03
C GLU A 229 13.43 12.31 17.51
N TRP A 230 13.45 11.16 16.84
CA TRP A 230 12.69 9.99 17.25
C TRP A 230 13.11 9.69 18.67
N ILE A 231 12.32 10.13 19.65
CA ILE A 231 12.55 9.79 21.04
C ILE A 231 12.17 8.33 21.13
N GLU A 232 13.15 7.46 20.94
CA GLU A 232 13.04 6.03 21.19
C GLU A 232 12.57 5.87 22.64
N GLY A 233 11.28 5.59 22.83
CA GLY A 233 10.73 5.12 24.11
C GLY A 233 10.13 6.15 25.07
N GLU A 234 9.75 7.37 24.66
CA GLU A 234 8.97 8.28 25.52
C GLU A 234 7.66 8.75 24.87
N ALA A 235 6.59 8.82 25.69
CA ALA A 235 5.27 9.30 25.28
C ALA A 235 5.40 10.64 24.56
N ILE A 236 4.62 10.86 23.48
CA ILE A 236 4.57 12.13 22.74
C ILE A 236 4.53 13.26 23.76
N PRO A 237 5.63 14.02 23.94
CA PRO A 237 5.68 14.96 25.03
C PRO A 237 4.63 16.05 24.83
N GLU A 238 4.10 16.62 25.92
CA GLU A 238 3.13 17.73 25.91
C GLU A 238 3.62 18.92 25.04
N TYR A 239 4.94 19.06 24.80
CA TYR A 239 5.49 20.06 23.88
C TYR A 239 5.28 19.74 22.39
N LEU A 240 5.13 18.48 21.97
CA LEU A 240 4.73 18.14 20.58
C LEU A 240 3.28 18.54 20.31
N GLU A 241 2.44 18.69 21.35
CA GLU A 241 1.11 19.29 21.21
C GLU A 241 1.16 20.79 20.91
N SER A 242 2.27 21.46 21.27
CA SER A 242 2.50 22.89 21.01
C SER A 242 3.03 23.20 19.61
N ARG A 243 3.36 22.17 18.81
CA ARG A 243 3.71 22.36 17.40
C ARG A 243 2.47 22.59 16.56
N GLU A 244 2.41 23.76 15.94
CA GLU A 244 1.32 24.20 15.07
C GLU A 244 1.41 23.57 13.67
N PHE A 245 1.44 22.24 13.59
CA PHE A 245 1.31 21.53 12.32
C PHE A 245 0.04 20.65 12.29
N PRO A 246 -0.59 20.48 11.11
CA PRO A 246 -1.69 19.54 10.92
C PRO A 246 -1.21 18.08 10.84
N VAL A 247 0.04 17.80 11.21
CA VAL A 247 0.65 16.48 11.22
C VAL A 247 1.48 16.28 12.50
N ARG A 248 1.54 15.04 13.00
CA ARG A 248 2.36 14.60 14.13
C ARG A 248 2.97 13.23 13.82
N PRO A 249 4.20 12.92 14.24
CA PRO A 249 4.74 11.56 14.10
C PRO A 249 3.89 10.52 14.84
N TRP A 250 3.84 9.30 14.31
CA TRP A 250 3.22 8.13 14.97
C TRP A 250 4.21 6.96 15.08
N SER A 251 4.84 6.59 13.98
CA SER A 251 5.91 5.58 13.90
C SER A 251 6.93 6.00 12.84
N PRO A 252 8.12 5.38 12.75
CA PRO A 252 9.13 5.72 11.75
C PRO A 252 8.64 5.79 10.30
N SER A 253 7.57 5.06 9.95
CA SER A 253 6.98 5.07 8.61
C SER A 253 5.60 5.76 8.52
N THR A 254 5.04 6.22 9.64
CA THR A 254 3.67 6.75 9.68
C THR A 254 3.51 7.99 10.55
N VAL A 255 2.50 8.77 10.18
CA VAL A 255 2.11 10.01 10.87
C VAL A 255 0.64 9.99 11.24
N ILE A 256 0.29 10.75 12.27
CA ILE A 256 -1.09 11.18 12.52
C ILE A 256 -1.30 12.51 11.79
N ARG A 257 -2.35 12.62 10.99
CA ARG A 257 -2.67 13.87 10.29
C ARG A 257 -4.12 14.29 10.48
N LEU A 258 -4.34 15.59 10.51
CA LEU A 258 -5.67 16.18 10.43
C LEU A 258 -6.22 16.04 9.01
N CYS A 259 -7.51 15.69 8.93
CA CYS A 259 -8.24 15.57 7.68
C CYS A 259 -9.70 15.98 7.88
N VAL A 260 -10.39 16.26 6.77
CA VAL A 260 -11.82 16.54 6.74
C VAL A 260 -12.49 15.49 5.86
N LYS A 261 -13.47 14.79 6.43
CA LYS A 261 -14.38 13.92 5.69
C LYS A 261 -15.57 14.74 5.20
N HIS A 262 -15.70 14.91 3.89
CA HIS A 262 -16.84 15.56 3.27
C HIS A 262 -17.42 14.69 2.17
N ARG A 263 -18.73 14.42 2.21
CA ARG A 263 -19.44 13.57 1.23
C ARG A 263 -18.77 12.20 0.97
N GLY A 264 -18.21 11.60 2.02
CA GLY A 264 -17.52 10.30 1.94
C GLY A 264 -16.07 10.38 1.47
N ILE A 265 -15.59 11.56 1.05
CA ILE A 265 -14.22 11.78 0.59
C ILE A 265 -13.39 12.36 1.75
N ILE A 266 -12.17 11.83 1.91
CA ILE A 266 -11.23 12.28 2.93
C ILE A 266 -10.24 13.25 2.28
N HIS A 267 -10.18 14.46 2.80
CA HIS A 267 -9.25 15.49 2.39
C HIS A 267 -8.23 15.72 3.50
N ASN A 268 -6.95 15.54 3.18
CA ASN A 268 -5.89 15.81 4.12
C ASN A 268 -5.65 17.32 4.25
N LEU A 269 -5.48 17.80 5.48
CA LEU A 269 -5.26 19.23 5.75
C LEU A 269 -3.79 19.61 5.62
N THR A 270 -3.55 20.81 5.10
CA THR A 270 -2.24 21.48 5.02
C THR A 270 -2.33 22.79 5.82
N PRO A 271 -1.22 23.41 6.22
CA PRO A 271 -1.23 24.68 6.96
C PRO A 271 -2.07 25.77 6.27
N GLU A 272 -1.93 25.90 4.96
CA GLU A 272 -2.64 26.87 4.10
C GLU A 272 -4.17 26.72 4.09
N LEU A 273 -4.69 25.55 4.49
CA LEU A 273 -6.14 25.27 4.57
C LEU A 273 -6.72 25.57 5.95
N LEU A 274 -5.86 25.92 6.91
CA LEU A 274 -6.20 26.16 8.30
C LEU A 274 -6.02 27.62 8.72
N GLU A 275 -5.44 28.47 7.87
CA GLU A 275 -5.17 29.89 8.16
C GLU A 275 -6.42 30.66 8.65
N ASP A 276 -7.60 30.32 8.13
CA ASP A 276 -8.88 30.95 8.46
C ASP A 276 -9.72 30.15 9.47
N ARG A 277 -9.14 29.18 10.18
CA ARG A 277 -9.86 28.24 11.07
C ARG A 277 -9.46 28.41 12.54
N ASP A 278 -10.14 27.68 13.43
CA ASP A 278 -9.83 27.62 14.87
C ASP A 278 -8.37 27.22 15.14
N SER A 279 -7.94 27.39 16.39
CA SER A 279 -6.59 27.01 16.80
C SER A 279 -6.31 25.52 16.55
N LEU A 280 -5.12 25.20 16.07
CA LEU A 280 -4.72 23.82 15.80
C LEU A 280 -4.93 22.86 16.97
N PRO A 281 -4.64 23.22 18.24
CA PRO A 281 -4.95 22.37 19.39
C PRO A 281 -6.44 22.00 19.47
N GLU A 282 -7.35 22.95 19.26
CA GLU A 282 -8.80 22.68 19.28
C GLU A 282 -9.22 21.78 18.11
N LEU A 283 -8.64 22.00 16.93
CA LEU A 283 -8.85 21.14 15.76
C LEU A 283 -8.38 19.70 16.00
N TRP A 284 -7.24 19.52 16.67
CA TRP A 284 -6.76 18.21 17.11
C TRP A 284 -7.72 17.53 18.08
N HIS A 285 -8.14 18.22 19.14
CA HIS A 285 -9.11 17.68 20.10
C HIS A 285 -10.42 17.27 19.42
N MET A 286 -10.95 18.11 18.52
CA MET A 286 -12.13 17.79 17.74
C MET A 286 -11.90 16.60 16.80
N GLY A 287 -10.74 16.53 16.15
CA GLY A 287 -10.36 15.46 15.24
C GLY A 287 -10.31 14.09 15.93
N TYR A 288 -9.67 13.99 17.09
CA TYR A 288 -9.65 12.76 17.90
C TYR A 288 -11.04 12.38 18.39
N ARG A 289 -11.77 13.32 19.01
CA ARG A 289 -13.14 13.08 19.52
C ARG A 289 -14.05 12.56 18.41
N ASN A 290 -14.02 13.21 17.26
CA ASN A 290 -14.93 12.84 16.18
C ASN A 290 -14.51 11.54 15.49
N LEU A 291 -13.20 11.22 15.42
CA LEU A 291 -12.73 9.91 14.96
C LEU A 291 -13.21 8.81 15.89
N TRP A 292 -13.01 8.98 17.19
CA TRP A 292 -13.50 8.03 18.19
C TRP A 292 -15.00 7.78 18.02
N GLN A 293 -15.80 8.84 17.89
CA GLN A 293 -17.25 8.74 17.69
C GLN A 293 -17.60 7.99 16.41
N GLU A 294 -16.88 8.28 15.31
CA GLU A 294 -17.09 7.58 14.03
C GLU A 294 -16.76 6.09 14.11
N LEU A 295 -15.70 5.71 14.82
CA LEU A 295 -15.35 4.30 15.02
C LEU A 295 -16.38 3.59 15.90
N VAL A 296 -16.82 4.23 16.99
CA VAL A 296 -17.84 3.67 17.90
C VAL A 296 -19.21 3.54 17.24
N ASP A 297 -19.60 4.49 16.41
CA ASP A 297 -20.88 4.47 15.69
C ASP A 297 -20.83 3.63 14.41
N SER A 298 -19.64 3.18 13.99
CA SER A 298 -19.49 2.36 12.79
C SER A 298 -19.95 0.92 12.99
N ASP A 299 -20.10 0.20 11.89
CA ASP A 299 -20.35 -1.24 11.83
C ASP A 299 -19.10 -2.08 12.16
N LEU A 300 -18.25 -1.59 13.06
CA LEU A 300 -17.00 -2.24 13.46
C LEU A 300 -17.29 -3.62 14.04
N HIS A 301 -16.83 -4.64 13.34
CA HIS A 301 -16.91 -6.03 13.75
C HIS A 301 -15.53 -6.53 14.17
N VAL A 302 -15.51 -7.36 15.21
CA VAL A 302 -14.29 -8.01 15.72
C VAL A 302 -14.50 -9.51 15.61
N GLY A 303 -13.62 -10.18 14.87
CA GLY A 303 -13.61 -11.64 14.75
C GLY A 303 -12.29 -12.22 15.25
N SER A 304 -12.35 -13.41 15.85
CA SER A 304 -11.15 -14.22 16.14
C SER A 304 -10.64 -14.86 14.84
N SER A 305 -9.33 -15.12 14.77
CA SER A 305 -8.74 -15.92 13.69
C SER A 305 -9.37 -17.31 13.54
N GLU A 306 -9.94 -17.88 14.61
CA GLU A 306 -10.58 -19.20 14.61
C GLU A 306 -12.01 -19.17 14.02
N ASP A 307 -12.74 -18.06 14.19
CA ASP A 307 -14.08 -17.87 13.62
C ASP A 307 -14.04 -17.64 12.10
N LEU A 308 -12.84 -17.42 11.54
CA LEU A 308 -12.61 -17.19 10.10
C LEU A 308 -12.66 -18.48 9.25
N GLU A 309 -12.70 -19.68 9.85
CA GLU A 309 -12.82 -20.95 9.11
C GLU A 309 -14.24 -21.22 8.55
N GLY A 310 -15.24 -20.36 8.84
CA GLY A 310 -16.64 -20.61 8.52
C GLY A 310 -17.31 -19.72 7.46
N LYS A 311 -16.70 -18.60 7.02
CA LYS A 311 -17.30 -17.69 6.01
C LYS A 311 -16.23 -17.10 5.08
N PRO A 312 -16.50 -16.96 3.77
CA PRO A 312 -15.47 -16.61 2.80
C PRO A 312 -15.14 -15.10 2.87
N LEU A 313 -14.02 -14.76 3.52
CA LEU A 313 -13.10 -13.78 2.95
C LEU A 313 -12.16 -14.61 2.07
N THR A 314 -12.24 -14.40 0.76
CA THR A 314 -11.63 -15.26 -0.25
C THR A 314 -10.17 -15.60 0.04
N SER A 315 -9.94 -16.89 0.37
CA SER A 315 -8.66 -17.58 0.34
C SER A 315 -7.71 -17.37 1.53
N LEU A 316 -8.19 -17.40 2.77
CA LEU A 316 -7.32 -17.70 3.92
C LEU A 316 -7.06 -19.21 3.97
N SER A 317 -5.94 -19.67 3.42
CA SER A 317 -5.37 -20.94 3.85
C SER A 317 -4.64 -20.65 5.15
N SER A 318 -5.16 -21.16 6.28
CA SER A 318 -4.48 -21.12 7.57
C SER A 318 -2.99 -21.41 7.37
N PRO A 319 -2.06 -20.63 7.97
CA PRO A 319 -0.65 -20.95 7.87
C PRO A 319 -0.45 -22.39 8.32
N HIS A 320 -0.01 -23.22 7.38
CA HIS A 320 0.07 -24.65 7.53
C HIS A 320 0.82 -24.97 8.84
N PRO A 321 0.29 -25.83 9.74
CA PRO A 321 0.92 -26.17 11.03
C PRO A 321 2.29 -26.88 10.89
N SER A 322 2.86 -26.95 9.68
CA SER A 322 4.15 -27.57 9.40
C SER A 322 5.34 -26.61 9.38
N MET A 323 5.15 -25.31 9.65
CA MET A 323 6.26 -24.35 9.76
C MET A 323 6.79 -24.16 11.20
N VAL A 324 6.19 -24.81 12.19
CA VAL A 324 6.69 -24.82 13.58
C VAL A 324 6.85 -26.26 14.07
N PRO A 325 8.10 -26.77 14.24
CA PRO A 325 8.33 -28.08 14.82
C PRO A 325 8.01 -28.05 16.32
N GLY A 326 6.82 -28.55 16.69
CA GLY A 326 6.44 -28.87 18.07
C GLY A 326 5.68 -27.76 18.81
N GLY A 327 4.35 -27.87 18.85
CA GLY A 327 3.49 -27.11 19.78
C GLY A 327 2.28 -26.48 19.10
N GLU A 328 1.09 -26.65 19.69
CA GLU A 328 -0.08 -25.79 19.45
C GLU A 328 0.36 -24.34 19.74
N LEU A 329 0.16 -23.45 18.78
CA LEU A 329 0.38 -22.02 18.97
C LEU A 329 -0.91 -21.45 19.55
N ASP A 330 -0.94 -21.24 20.87
CA ASP A 330 -1.96 -20.44 21.56
C ASP A 330 -1.77 -18.94 21.20
N SER A 331 -1.77 -18.59 19.91
CA SER A 331 -1.68 -17.21 19.45
C SER A 331 -3.05 -16.71 19.07
N SER A 332 -3.71 -16.00 20.00
CA SER A 332 -4.98 -15.33 19.73
C SER A 332 -4.73 -14.08 18.89
N CYS A 333 -5.43 -13.98 17.77
CA CYS A 333 -5.40 -12.84 16.87
C CYS A 333 -6.83 -12.39 16.56
N TRP A 334 -7.04 -11.08 16.55
CA TRP A 334 -8.32 -10.46 16.32
C TRP A 334 -8.27 -9.52 15.13
N VAL A 335 -9.33 -9.56 14.33
CA VAL A 335 -9.49 -8.73 13.15
C VAL A 335 -10.61 -7.75 13.39
N PHE A 336 -10.28 -6.47 13.40
CA PHE A 336 -11.21 -5.36 13.39
C PHE A 336 -11.51 -4.97 11.94
N GLN A 337 -12.77 -5.06 11.53
CA GLN A 337 -13.19 -4.72 10.17
C GLN A 337 -14.49 -3.92 10.17
N GLY A 338 -14.60 -2.93 9.27
CA GLY A 338 -15.82 -2.13 9.13
C GLY A 338 -15.87 -1.33 7.85
N SER A 339 -17.02 -0.73 7.55
CA SER A 339 -17.24 0.09 6.36
C SER A 339 -16.52 1.46 6.43
N SER A 340 -16.17 1.92 7.63
CA SER A 340 -15.47 3.18 7.83
C SER A 340 -14.06 3.13 7.24
N SER A 341 -13.71 4.14 6.44
CA SER A 341 -12.34 4.32 5.92
C SER A 341 -11.34 4.76 7.00
N PHE A 342 -11.78 4.88 8.26
CA PHE A 342 -10.95 5.23 9.39
C PHE A 342 -10.62 4.05 10.30
N VAL A 343 -11.09 2.82 10.00
CA VAL A 343 -10.71 1.63 10.78
C VAL A 343 -9.19 1.47 10.80
N GLY A 344 -8.48 1.82 9.73
CA GLY A 344 -7.02 1.82 9.74
C GLY A 344 -6.35 2.84 10.67
N SER A 345 -7.12 3.72 11.31
CA SER A 345 -6.66 4.63 12.37
C SER A 345 -7.13 4.19 13.76
N LEU A 346 -7.73 3.01 13.88
CA LEU A 346 -8.08 2.37 15.16
C LEU A 346 -6.87 2.22 16.11
N PRO A 347 -5.61 2.01 15.65
CA PRO A 347 -4.46 1.98 16.55
C PRO A 347 -4.29 3.20 17.47
N LEU A 348 -4.90 4.35 17.14
CA LEU A 348 -4.89 5.55 17.99
C LEU A 348 -5.72 5.41 19.29
N PHE A 349 -6.61 4.41 19.35
CA PHE A 349 -7.52 4.15 20.47
C PHE A 349 -7.57 2.66 20.81
N LEU A 350 -6.46 1.95 20.55
CA LEU A 350 -6.49 0.50 20.55
C LEU A 350 -6.79 -0.05 21.95
N ASP A 351 -6.20 0.53 22.98
CA ASP A 351 -6.43 0.15 24.38
C ASP A 351 -7.94 0.21 24.71
N GLU A 352 -8.60 1.33 24.38
CA GLU A 352 -10.01 1.53 24.68
C GLU A 352 -10.93 0.61 23.88
N PHE A 353 -10.59 0.31 22.62
CA PHE A 353 -11.37 -0.61 21.80
C PHE A 353 -11.18 -2.06 22.24
N MET A 354 -9.99 -2.45 22.67
CA MET A 354 -9.74 -3.78 23.24
C MET A 354 -10.49 -3.96 24.55
N GLU A 355 -10.41 -3.01 25.49
CA GLU A 355 -11.18 -3.05 26.74
C GLU A 355 -12.69 -3.12 26.49
N ARG A 356 -13.18 -2.42 25.47
CA ARG A 356 -14.62 -2.36 25.15
C ARG A 356 -15.13 -3.62 24.46
N MET A 357 -14.39 -4.15 23.49
CA MET A 357 -14.85 -5.20 22.57
C MET A 357 -14.34 -6.59 22.95
N LEU A 358 -13.20 -6.66 23.64
CA LEU A 358 -12.49 -7.87 24.06
C LEU A 358 -12.01 -7.73 25.52
N PRO A 359 -12.93 -7.52 26.49
CA PRO A 359 -12.57 -7.21 27.88
C PRO A 359 -11.81 -8.32 28.62
N ASP A 360 -11.83 -9.54 28.08
CA ASP A 360 -11.15 -10.71 28.66
C ASP A 360 -9.69 -10.84 28.19
N VAL A 361 -9.25 -10.02 27.24
CA VAL A 361 -7.89 -10.03 26.68
C VAL A 361 -6.93 -9.22 27.56
N ASP A 362 -5.77 -9.78 27.87
CA ASP A 362 -4.77 -9.10 28.71
C ASP A 362 -3.86 -8.23 27.84
N ILE A 363 -4.20 -6.94 27.76
CA ILE A 363 -3.41 -5.94 27.03
C ILE A 363 -2.30 -5.30 27.86
N SER A 364 -2.07 -5.72 29.13
CA SER A 364 -1.12 -5.07 30.04
C SER A 364 0.34 -5.14 29.55
N ALA A 365 0.67 -6.15 28.76
CA ALA A 365 1.97 -6.30 28.13
C ALA A 365 2.06 -5.62 26.75
N GLY A 366 1.03 -4.88 26.34
CA GLY A 366 0.94 -4.26 25.03
C GLY A 366 0.40 -5.20 23.95
N MET A 367 0.39 -4.70 22.71
CA MET A 367 -0.26 -5.33 21.58
C MET A 367 0.61 -5.26 20.32
N ILE A 368 0.57 -6.30 19.51
CA ILE A 368 1.13 -6.31 18.16
C ILE A 368 -0.02 -6.03 17.19
N TYR A 369 0.14 -5.06 16.30
CA TYR A 369 -0.89 -4.73 15.33
C TYR A 369 -0.34 -4.45 13.94
N GLY A 370 -1.19 -4.66 12.93
CA GLY A 370 -0.95 -4.32 11.54
C GLY A 370 -2.20 -3.75 10.89
N THR A 371 -2.04 -2.85 9.94
CA THR A 371 -3.16 -2.19 9.25
C THR A 371 -3.05 -2.40 7.74
N PRO A 372 -3.54 -3.53 7.21
CA PRO A 372 -3.38 -3.87 5.79
C PRO A 372 -4.04 -2.86 4.86
N HIS A 373 -5.20 -2.32 5.24
CA HIS A 373 -5.87 -1.28 4.48
C HIS A 373 -6.82 -0.47 5.37
N LYS A 374 -7.36 0.63 4.83
CA LYS A 374 -8.14 1.63 5.58
C LYS A 374 -9.40 1.11 6.33
N ASN A 375 -9.84 -0.10 6.03
CA ASN A 375 -11.07 -0.72 6.54
C ASN A 375 -10.79 -1.91 7.48
N MET A 376 -9.52 -2.21 7.77
CA MET A 376 -9.13 -3.40 8.53
C MET A 376 -7.87 -3.16 9.38
N THR A 377 -7.93 -3.60 10.64
CA THR A 377 -6.78 -3.63 11.56
C THR A 377 -6.72 -5.00 12.21
N VAL A 378 -5.53 -5.59 12.22
CA VAL A 378 -5.22 -6.89 12.80
C VAL A 378 -4.47 -6.66 14.10
N VAL A 379 -4.84 -7.36 15.17
CA VAL A 379 -4.32 -7.14 16.52
C VAL A 379 -4.08 -8.48 17.21
N SER A 380 -3.00 -8.58 17.99
CA SER A 380 -2.72 -9.69 18.89
C SER A 380 -2.11 -9.16 20.17
N GLU A 381 -2.38 -9.83 21.30
CA GLU A 381 -1.80 -9.47 22.60
C GLU A 381 -0.31 -9.87 22.66
N VAL A 382 0.47 -9.14 23.45
CA VAL A 382 1.86 -9.50 23.72
C VAL A 382 1.93 -10.49 24.90
N GLY A 383 1.89 -11.78 24.57
CA GLY A 383 2.10 -12.86 25.53
C GLY A 383 3.55 -12.96 26.03
N SER A 384 3.98 -14.18 26.38
CA SER A 384 5.35 -14.44 26.83
C SER A 384 5.92 -15.72 26.19
N GLY A 385 7.23 -15.78 26.02
CA GLY A 385 7.88 -16.97 25.47
C GLY A 385 7.60 -17.19 23.97
N PRO A 386 7.45 -18.45 23.54
CA PRO A 386 7.21 -18.80 22.14
C PRO A 386 5.92 -18.23 21.54
N SER A 387 4.88 -17.93 22.34
CA SER A 387 3.61 -17.42 21.82
C SER A 387 3.76 -16.05 21.16
N VAL A 388 4.67 -15.20 21.65
CA VAL A 388 4.96 -13.87 21.07
C VAL A 388 5.42 -13.99 19.61
N ALA A 389 6.31 -14.93 19.33
CA ALA A 389 6.76 -15.19 17.96
C ALA A 389 5.62 -15.71 17.07
N GLY A 390 4.71 -16.50 17.64
CA GLY A 390 3.46 -16.93 17.03
C GLY A 390 2.58 -15.76 16.62
N SER A 391 2.23 -14.91 17.59
CA SER A 391 1.42 -13.70 17.40
C SER A 391 2.02 -12.80 16.31
N MET A 392 3.32 -12.55 16.36
CA MET A 392 4.02 -11.80 15.32
C MET A 392 3.80 -12.43 13.94
N SER A 393 4.08 -13.72 13.79
CA SER A 393 3.94 -14.41 12.49
C SER A 393 2.52 -14.31 11.94
N VAL A 394 1.50 -14.48 12.79
CA VAL A 394 0.09 -14.41 12.36
C VAL A 394 -0.27 -13.00 11.90
N VAL A 395 0.09 -11.97 12.67
CA VAL A 395 -0.19 -10.57 12.32
C VAL A 395 0.52 -10.17 11.02
N PHE A 396 1.79 -10.57 10.84
CA PHE A 396 2.53 -10.33 9.59
C PHE A 396 1.85 -10.99 8.38
N THR A 397 1.49 -12.27 8.49
CA THR A 397 0.84 -13.00 7.40
C THR A 397 -0.47 -12.35 7.01
N LEU A 398 -1.36 -12.10 7.99
CA LEU A 398 -2.67 -11.50 7.72
C LEU A 398 -2.54 -10.09 7.14
N THR A 399 -1.59 -9.29 7.64
CA THR A 399 -1.36 -7.93 7.13
C THR A 399 -0.85 -7.95 5.70
N ALA A 400 0.15 -8.79 5.39
CA ALA A 400 0.72 -8.87 4.05
C ALA A 400 -0.28 -9.43 3.02
N GLU A 401 -1.02 -10.48 3.36
CA GLU A 401 -2.02 -11.09 2.46
C GLU A 401 -3.15 -10.11 2.14
N ASN A 402 -3.71 -9.44 3.15
CA ASN A 402 -4.81 -8.51 2.94
C ASN A 402 -4.38 -7.22 2.24
N HIS A 403 -3.14 -6.75 2.44
CA HIS A 403 -2.61 -5.64 1.66
C HIS A 403 -2.41 -6.04 0.18
N GLY A 404 -1.91 -7.26 -0.07
CA GLY A 404 -1.77 -7.78 -1.44
C GLY A 404 -3.11 -7.89 -2.20
N LEU A 405 -4.18 -8.25 -1.50
CA LEU A 405 -5.54 -8.30 -2.06
C LEU A 405 -6.17 -6.91 -2.21
N HIS A 406 -5.87 -6.00 -1.30
CA HIS A 406 -6.41 -4.65 -1.25
C HIS A 406 -5.31 -3.60 -1.07
N PRO A 407 -4.51 -3.32 -2.13
CA PRO A 407 -3.42 -2.36 -2.05
C PRO A 407 -3.94 -1.01 -1.55
N SER A 408 -3.32 -0.54 -0.46
CA SER A 408 -3.68 0.67 0.24
C SER A 408 -2.43 1.54 0.39
N PRO A 409 -2.55 2.87 0.40
CA PRO A 409 -1.43 3.74 0.73
C PRO A 409 -0.94 3.57 2.17
N LEU A 410 -1.71 2.89 3.04
CA LEU A 410 -1.26 2.55 4.38
C LEU A 410 -0.08 1.56 4.34
N SER A 411 0.88 1.76 5.25
CA SER A 411 2.05 0.91 5.43
C SER A 411 1.64 -0.52 5.83
N THR A 412 2.31 -1.52 5.26
CA THR A 412 2.21 -2.94 5.69
C THR A 412 3.00 -3.22 6.96
N GLU A 413 3.64 -2.20 7.54
CA GLU A 413 4.44 -2.33 8.74
C GLU A 413 3.60 -2.85 9.91
N VAL A 414 4.12 -3.87 10.57
CA VAL A 414 3.59 -4.39 11.82
C VAL A 414 4.31 -3.67 12.95
N ASN A 415 3.55 -3.20 13.93
CA ASN A 415 4.07 -2.43 15.06
C ASN A 415 3.71 -3.12 16.37
N VAL A 416 4.47 -2.83 17.42
CA VAL A 416 4.09 -3.09 18.81
C VAL A 416 3.69 -1.77 19.47
N LEU A 417 2.53 -1.77 20.12
CA LEU A 417 2.06 -0.72 21.01
C LEU A 417 2.26 -1.18 22.45
N HIS A 418 3.10 -0.50 23.22
CA HIS A 418 3.35 -0.80 24.63
C HIS A 418 3.66 0.49 25.39
N ASP A 419 3.02 0.71 26.54
CA ASP A 419 3.18 1.93 27.35
C ASP A 419 3.00 3.24 26.55
N GLY A 420 2.06 3.25 25.60
CA GLY A 420 1.81 4.37 24.70
C GLY A 420 2.91 4.63 23.66
N GLN A 421 3.90 3.73 23.56
CA GLN A 421 4.96 3.75 22.55
C GLN A 421 4.63 2.83 21.39
N VAL A 422 4.90 3.30 20.18
CA VAL A 422 4.73 2.53 18.94
C VAL A 422 6.10 2.25 18.33
N GLU A 423 6.48 0.99 18.31
CA GLU A 423 7.76 0.55 17.72
C GLU A 423 7.53 -0.38 16.53
N PRO A 424 8.19 -0.14 15.38
CA PRO A 424 8.04 -1.00 14.23
C PRO A 424 8.78 -2.33 14.43
N ILE A 425 8.15 -3.41 14.01
CA ILE A 425 8.80 -4.72 13.91
C ILE A 425 9.43 -4.81 12.53
N LYS A 426 10.76 -4.71 12.48
CA LYS A 426 11.50 -4.63 11.22
C LYS A 426 11.43 -5.97 10.46
N GLN A 427 11.11 -5.89 9.18
CA GLN A 427 11.19 -7.01 8.26
C GLN A 427 12.38 -6.79 7.33
N VAL A 428 13.38 -7.65 7.43
CA VAL A 428 14.58 -7.59 6.59
C VAL A 428 14.47 -8.69 5.54
N SER A 429 14.43 -8.33 4.27
CA SER A 429 14.61 -9.30 3.19
C SER A 429 16.07 -9.70 3.13
N SER A 430 16.40 -10.95 3.48
CA SER A 430 17.74 -11.48 3.21
C SER A 430 17.77 -11.99 1.77
N GLU A 431 18.58 -11.37 0.91
CA GLU A 431 18.85 -11.88 -0.44
C GLU A 431 19.90 -13.00 -0.44
N HIS A 432 19.71 -13.92 -1.38
CA HIS A 432 20.61 -14.96 -1.87
C HIS A 432 21.02 -16.10 -0.92
N VAL A 433 20.27 -17.21 -1.02
CA VAL A 433 20.87 -18.55 -0.94
C VAL A 433 21.14 -19.00 -2.38
N ASP A 434 22.40 -19.28 -2.70
CA ASP A 434 22.82 -19.79 -4.01
C ASP A 434 21.93 -20.96 -4.48
N GLY A 435 21.36 -20.83 -5.68
CA GLY A 435 20.74 -21.95 -6.40
C GLY A 435 19.21 -21.99 -6.47
N GLY A 436 18.49 -20.97 -5.99
CA GLY A 436 17.04 -20.87 -6.24
C GLY A 436 16.38 -19.73 -5.48
N ARG A 437 15.58 -18.93 -6.19
CA ARG A 437 14.80 -17.79 -5.66
C ARG A 437 13.93 -18.23 -4.47
N SER A 438 14.44 -18.05 -3.26
CA SER A 438 13.64 -18.00 -2.05
C SER A 438 14.06 -16.75 -1.29
N VAL A 439 13.21 -15.73 -1.32
CA VAL A 439 13.36 -14.55 -0.45
C VAL A 439 12.95 -15.03 0.94
N ARG A 440 13.90 -15.07 1.87
CA ARG A 440 13.59 -15.32 3.27
C ARG A 440 13.42 -13.96 3.95
N PHE A 441 12.27 -13.74 4.55
CA PHE A 441 12.04 -12.59 5.41
C PHE A 441 12.54 -12.93 6.81
N GLU A 442 13.52 -12.16 7.29
CA GLU A 442 13.96 -12.20 8.67
C GLU A 442 13.21 -11.12 9.44
N ILE A 443 12.46 -11.52 10.46
CA ILE A 443 11.77 -10.60 11.35
C ILE A 443 12.75 -10.22 12.46
N GLN A 444 12.99 -8.92 12.64
CA GLN A 444 13.83 -8.36 13.68
C GLN A 444 12.92 -7.61 14.69
N PRO A 445 12.54 -8.25 15.81
CA PRO A 445 11.73 -7.62 16.84
C PRO A 445 12.52 -6.53 17.59
N PRO A 446 11.82 -5.51 18.13
CA PRO A 446 12.43 -4.58 19.08
C PRO A 446 12.90 -5.26 20.37
N GLU A 447 13.75 -4.57 21.14
CA GLU A 447 14.36 -5.11 22.37
C GLU A 447 13.29 -5.58 23.36
N TYR A 448 12.18 -4.86 23.46
CA TYR A 448 11.05 -5.21 24.30
C TYR A 448 10.51 -6.62 23.98
N LEU A 449 10.16 -6.88 22.71
CA LEU A 449 9.65 -8.19 22.30
C LEU A 449 10.70 -9.30 22.44
N ILE A 450 11.99 -9.00 22.24
CA ILE A 450 13.07 -9.96 22.50
C ILE A 450 13.07 -10.39 23.98
N LYS A 451 12.91 -9.45 24.92
CA LYS A 451 12.81 -9.78 26.36
C LYS A 451 11.61 -10.69 26.64
N ARG A 452 10.43 -10.34 26.12
CA ARG A 452 9.20 -11.14 26.26
C ARG A 452 9.34 -12.56 25.71
N ILE A 453 10.00 -12.72 24.56
CA ILE A 453 10.31 -14.04 23.98
C ILE A 453 11.23 -14.86 24.90
N MET A 454 12.21 -14.22 25.56
CA MET A 454 13.15 -14.91 26.43
C MET A 454 12.57 -15.27 27.81
N GLU A 455 11.60 -14.52 28.33
CA GLU A 455 10.96 -14.76 29.63
C GLU A 455 10.32 -16.14 29.73
N GLY A 456 9.60 -16.59 28.69
CA GLY A 456 9.01 -17.94 28.67
C GLY A 456 10.02 -19.07 28.48
N MET A 457 11.29 -18.78 28.14
CA MET A 457 12.35 -19.79 28.03
C MET A 457 13.08 -20.01 29.37
N GLN A 458 13.04 -19.07 30.31
CA GLN A 458 13.72 -19.20 31.60
C GLN A 458 12.92 -19.99 32.65
N GLY A 459 11.64 -20.29 32.40
CA GLY A 459 10.82 -21.17 33.25
C GLY A 459 11.08 -22.67 33.07
N GLY A 460 11.89 -23.07 32.08
CA GLY A 460 12.37 -24.44 31.91
C GLY A 460 13.59 -24.74 32.77
N GLY A 461 13.51 -24.41 34.07
CA GLY A 461 14.48 -24.86 35.05
C GLY A 461 14.52 -26.38 35.03
N PHE A 462 15.66 -26.93 34.64
CA PHE A 462 16.07 -28.24 35.13
C PHE A 462 16.20 -28.09 36.64
N ASP A 463 15.08 -28.27 37.32
CA ASP A 463 15.09 -28.65 38.73
C ASP A 463 15.77 -30.01 38.76
N ASP A 464 17.00 -29.93 39.21
CA ASP A 464 17.93 -30.96 39.63
C ASP A 464 17.32 -31.85 40.72
N GLU A 465 16.24 -32.58 40.40
CA GLU A 465 15.71 -33.68 41.19
C GLU A 465 15.95 -35.00 40.44
N GLY A 466 17.21 -35.42 40.38
CA GLY A 466 17.47 -36.70 39.74
C GLY A 466 18.92 -37.12 39.62
N ARG A 467 19.79 -36.82 40.58
CA ARG A 467 21.01 -37.63 40.77
C ARG A 467 21.60 -37.52 42.16
N ASP A 468 21.89 -38.72 42.67
CA ASP A 468 22.84 -39.06 43.72
C ASP A 468 22.38 -39.01 45.18
N SER A 469 21.67 -40.08 45.56
CA SER A 469 22.16 -40.90 46.68
C SER A 469 21.91 -42.38 46.38
N ASN A 470 22.83 -42.95 45.60
CA ASN A 470 23.11 -44.37 45.56
C ASN A 470 24.11 -44.66 46.70
N ASP A 471 23.60 -45.06 47.87
CA ASP A 471 24.38 -45.80 48.86
C ASP A 471 23.77 -47.19 48.97
N GLY A 472 24.44 -48.15 48.35
CA GLY A 472 24.19 -49.57 48.52
C GLY A 472 24.96 -50.13 49.71
N HIS A 473 24.30 -51.03 50.45
CA HIS A 473 24.80 -52.12 51.30
C HIS A 473 23.64 -52.52 52.22
N ASP A 474 23.32 -53.76 52.54
CA ASP A 474 23.69 -55.10 52.10
C ASP A 474 22.58 -56.01 52.68
N ASP A 475 22.30 -57.11 51.99
CA ASP A 475 21.95 -58.45 52.45
C ASP A 475 21.27 -58.74 53.81
N ASP A 476 20.36 -59.71 53.69
CA ASP A 476 20.02 -60.81 54.61
C ASP A 476 18.73 -60.76 55.47
N GLU A 477 17.96 -61.85 55.24
CA GLU A 477 16.85 -62.50 55.97
C GLU A 477 15.40 -61.98 55.88
#